data_AF-A0A1V3XWR5-F1
#
_entry.id   AF-A0A1V3XWR5-F1
#
_cell.length_a   1.000
_cell.length_b   1.000
_cell.length_c   1.000
_cell.angle_alpha   90.00
_cell.angle_beta   90.00
_cell.angle_gamma   90.00
#
_symmetry.space_group_name_H-M   'P 1'
#
loop_
_entity.id
_entity.type
_entity.pdbx_description
1 polymer ?
#
loop_
_entity_poly.entity_id
_entity_poly.type
_entity_poly.pdbx_seq_one_letter_code
_entity_poly.pdbx_strand_id
1 'polypeptide(L)'
;MWAPIVPATEIVDDLRAGFPAEQLRYLEVFTKTRLTTEQFAAYAESLRRSDDAILAELDAAGIRLSLITGFDEHSTCGVTFVHNESVAALAARHPDRFIPFAGADVMSGTSGLDQLEHWITDRGFRGLSLRPFMIGRPASDPAYFPYYAKCVELGIPLSIHTSANWTRTRPSELGHPRHIDDVACRFPELTILMSHAGYPWVLDACLIAWKHPNVYLELGAHRPRYFAAPEPGGMLSCDSARARFATKLFTAPAHS
;
A
#
# COMPACT_ATOMS: atom_id res chain seq x y z
N MET A 1 8.65 -5.45 -10.92
CA MET A 1 7.96 -4.58 -9.96
C MET A 1 8.04 -5.25 -8.61
N TRP A 2 8.88 -4.69 -7.73
CA TRP A 2 9.14 -5.22 -6.40
C TRP A 2 7.99 -4.83 -5.46
N ALA A 3 6.85 -5.49 -5.61
CA ALA A 3 5.74 -5.35 -4.70
C ALA A 3 5.75 -6.55 -3.74
N PRO A 4 5.79 -6.37 -2.41
CA PRO A 4 5.73 -5.09 -1.67
C PRO A 4 7.08 -4.53 -1.17
N ILE A 5 8.22 -5.19 -1.43
CA ILE A 5 9.50 -4.88 -0.78
C ILE A 5 10.43 -4.12 -1.72
N VAL A 6 10.82 -2.90 -1.36
CA VAL A 6 11.89 -2.17 -2.06
C VAL A 6 13.25 -2.76 -1.64
N PRO A 7 14.11 -3.19 -2.58
CA PRO A 7 15.35 -3.89 -2.27
C PRO A 7 16.50 -2.99 -1.75
N ALA A 8 16.18 -1.82 -1.17
CA ALA A 8 17.15 -0.88 -0.64
C ALA A 8 17.77 -1.38 0.67
N THR A 9 18.98 -0.93 0.96
CA THR A 9 19.79 -1.42 2.08
C THR A 9 19.04 -1.43 3.42
N GLU A 10 18.48 -0.29 3.82
CA GLU A 10 17.84 -0.11 5.12
C GLU A 10 16.54 -0.94 5.23
N ILE A 11 15.79 -1.04 4.13
CA ILE A 11 14.54 -1.82 4.09
C ILE A 11 14.85 -3.32 4.15
N VAL A 12 15.92 -3.78 3.50
CA VAL A 12 16.38 -5.17 3.62
C VAL A 12 16.85 -5.47 5.04
N ASP A 13 17.52 -4.52 5.70
CA ASP A 13 17.94 -4.67 7.09
C ASP A 13 16.75 -4.81 8.04
N ASP A 14 15.69 -4.00 7.86
CA ASP A 14 14.43 -4.14 8.61
C ASP A 14 13.81 -5.53 8.45
N LEU A 15 13.72 -6.02 7.20
CA LEU A 15 13.13 -7.32 6.89
C LEU A 15 13.92 -8.47 7.50
N ARG A 16 15.25 -8.36 7.54
CA ARG A 16 16.11 -9.37 8.17
C ARG A 16 16.01 -9.33 9.69
N ALA A 17 15.80 -8.16 10.27
CA ALA A 17 15.70 -7.99 11.71
C ALA A 17 14.35 -8.42 12.28
N GLY A 18 13.25 -8.21 11.55
CA GLY A 18 11.92 -8.19 12.15
C GLY A 18 10.74 -8.64 11.28
N PHE A 19 10.93 -9.53 10.29
CA PHE A 19 9.76 -9.99 9.51
C PHE A 19 8.79 -10.86 10.33
N PRO A 20 7.47 -10.58 10.35
CA PRO A 20 6.54 -11.29 11.22
C PRO A 20 6.38 -12.75 10.79
N ALA A 21 6.47 -13.67 11.75
CA ALA A 21 6.30 -15.10 11.49
C ALA A 21 4.92 -15.44 10.89
N GLU A 22 3.88 -14.68 11.23
CA GLU A 22 2.54 -14.81 10.63
C GLU A 22 2.56 -14.50 9.13
N GLN A 23 3.36 -13.52 8.70
CA GLN A 23 3.52 -13.14 7.30
C GLN A 23 4.42 -14.12 6.53
N LEU A 24 5.25 -14.92 7.18
CA LEU A 24 5.94 -16.02 6.49
C LEU A 24 4.92 -16.99 5.87
N ARG A 25 3.81 -17.27 6.56
CA ARG A 25 2.74 -18.15 6.05
C ARG A 25 2.05 -17.58 4.82
N TYR A 26 1.98 -16.25 4.71
CA TYR A 26 1.50 -15.58 3.50
C TYR A 26 2.39 -15.93 2.31
N LEU A 27 3.72 -15.94 2.50
CA LEU A 27 4.67 -16.27 1.43
C LEU A 27 4.62 -17.76 1.03
N GLU A 28 4.29 -18.67 1.96
CA GLU A 28 4.13 -20.11 1.67
C GLU A 28 3.04 -20.39 0.62
N VAL A 29 2.04 -19.51 0.50
CA VAL A 29 1.01 -19.63 -0.54
C VAL A 29 1.62 -19.53 -1.93
N PHE A 30 2.71 -18.78 -2.10
CA PHE A 30 3.41 -18.60 -3.37
C PHE A 30 4.56 -19.58 -3.55
N THR A 31 5.39 -19.77 -2.52
CA THR A 31 6.58 -20.62 -2.58
C THR A 31 6.26 -22.11 -2.49
N LYS A 32 5.04 -22.46 -2.04
CA LYS A 32 4.59 -23.84 -1.75
C LYS A 32 5.51 -24.58 -0.78
N THR A 33 6.33 -23.85 -0.02
CA THR A 33 7.35 -24.38 0.88
C THR A 33 7.29 -23.62 2.20
N ARG A 34 7.37 -24.33 3.32
CA ARG A 34 7.44 -23.71 4.64
C ARG A 34 8.76 -22.95 4.78
N LEU A 35 8.68 -21.65 5.06
CA LEU A 35 9.85 -20.79 5.24
C LEU A 35 10.16 -20.62 6.73
N THR A 36 11.43 -20.77 7.10
CA THR A 36 11.93 -20.31 8.41
C THR A 36 12.35 -18.85 8.35
N THR A 37 12.52 -18.22 9.51
CA THR A 37 13.01 -16.84 9.61
C THR A 37 14.38 -16.69 8.98
N GLU A 38 15.28 -17.67 9.14
CA GLU A 38 16.63 -17.64 8.57
C GLU A 38 16.60 -17.74 7.04
N GLN A 39 15.73 -18.61 6.50
CA GLN A 39 15.53 -18.74 5.06
C GLN A 39 14.97 -17.45 4.46
N PHE A 40 14.02 -16.82 5.15
CA PHE A 40 13.50 -15.53 4.72
C PHE A 40 14.56 -14.42 4.80
N ALA A 41 15.36 -14.37 5.87
CA ALA A 41 16.42 -13.38 6.00
C ALA A 41 17.48 -13.53 4.90
N ALA A 42 17.85 -14.77 4.54
CA ALA A 42 18.74 -15.03 3.40
C ALA A 42 18.11 -14.63 2.06
N TYR A 43 16.81 -14.88 1.88
CA TYR A 43 16.07 -14.42 0.71
C TYR A 43 16.03 -12.89 0.64
N ALA A 44 15.70 -12.19 1.73
CA ALA A 44 15.71 -10.74 1.81
C ALA A 44 17.09 -10.16 1.47
N GLU A 45 18.17 -10.76 2.00
CA GLU A 45 19.54 -10.37 1.64
C GLU A 45 19.81 -10.53 0.14
N SER A 46 19.33 -11.61 -0.49
CA SER A 46 19.49 -11.82 -1.93
C SER A 46 18.76 -10.79 -2.80
N LEU A 47 17.75 -10.12 -2.23
CA LEU A 47 17.04 -9.04 -2.90
C LEU A 47 17.84 -7.74 -2.88
N ARG A 48 18.78 -7.55 -1.94
CA ARG A 48 19.50 -6.28 -1.75
C ARG A 48 20.11 -5.75 -3.04
N ARG A 49 19.87 -4.48 -3.33
CA ARG A 49 20.45 -3.74 -4.45
C ARG A 49 21.03 -2.43 -3.93
N SER A 50 22.04 -1.92 -4.63
CA SER A 50 22.46 -0.53 -4.43
C SER A 50 21.38 0.41 -4.99
N ASP A 51 21.32 1.63 -4.47
CA ASP A 51 20.40 2.64 -4.97
C ASP A 51 20.54 2.82 -6.50
N ASP A 52 21.77 2.92 -7.02
CA ASP A 52 22.03 3.04 -8.46
C ASP A 52 21.41 1.91 -9.28
N ALA A 53 21.48 0.67 -8.78
CA ALA A 53 20.88 -0.49 -9.45
C ALA A 53 19.35 -0.40 -9.42
N ILE A 54 18.76 0.05 -8.32
CA ILE A 54 17.31 0.28 -8.21
C ILE A 54 16.87 1.34 -9.22
N LEU A 55 17.57 2.48 -9.28
CA LEU A 55 17.26 3.56 -10.20
C LEU A 55 17.39 3.12 -11.66
N ALA A 56 18.44 2.37 -12.01
CA ALA A 56 18.62 1.82 -13.35
C ALA A 56 17.50 0.85 -13.74
N GLU A 57 17.02 0.01 -12.80
CA GLU A 57 15.86 -0.86 -13.04
C GLU A 57 14.57 -0.07 -13.26
N LEU A 58 14.35 1.00 -12.49
CA LEU A 58 13.21 1.90 -12.67
C LEU A 58 13.27 2.60 -14.03
N ASP A 59 14.44 3.10 -14.43
CA ASP A 59 14.65 3.78 -15.71
C ASP A 59 14.44 2.82 -16.89
N ALA A 60 14.99 1.60 -16.80
CA ALA A 60 14.79 0.55 -17.80
C ALA A 60 13.31 0.15 -17.95
N ALA A 61 12.53 0.26 -16.87
CA ALA A 61 11.09 0.02 -16.87
C ALA A 61 10.26 1.26 -17.28
N GLY A 62 10.88 2.41 -17.53
CA GLY A 62 10.20 3.67 -17.82
C GLY A 62 9.45 4.26 -16.63
N ILE A 63 9.85 3.91 -15.40
CA ILE A 63 9.22 4.34 -14.14
C ILE A 63 9.97 5.56 -13.60
N ARG A 64 9.36 6.73 -13.75
CA ARG A 64 9.91 8.00 -13.25
C ARG A 64 9.84 8.10 -11.73
N LEU A 65 8.67 7.82 -11.15
CA LEU A 65 8.40 7.90 -9.72
C LEU A 65 7.90 6.55 -9.20
N SER A 66 8.35 6.18 -8.01
CA SER A 66 7.87 5.00 -7.28
C SER A 66 7.34 5.40 -5.91
N LEU A 67 6.10 5.02 -5.61
CA LEU A 67 5.58 5.09 -4.24
C LEU A 67 6.23 3.97 -3.42
N ILE A 68 6.74 4.32 -2.25
CA ILE A 68 7.33 3.39 -1.28
C ILE A 68 6.64 3.57 0.07
N THR A 69 6.53 2.52 0.87
CA THR A 69 5.65 2.53 2.04
C THR A 69 6.25 1.81 3.23
N GLY A 70 6.03 2.37 4.42
CA GLY A 70 6.29 1.71 5.70
C GLY A 70 5.19 0.71 6.08
N PHE A 71 5.49 -0.13 7.06
CA PHE A 71 4.62 -1.20 7.55
C PHE A 71 4.68 -1.23 9.08
N ASP A 72 3.90 -0.34 9.68
CA ASP A 72 3.84 -0.14 11.12
C ASP A 72 2.51 -0.63 11.69
N GLU A 73 2.33 -1.94 11.76
CA GLU A 73 1.16 -2.56 12.40
C GLU A 73 1.55 -3.20 13.76
N HIS A 74 2.53 -2.59 14.47
CA HIS A 74 3.21 -3.15 15.64
C HIS A 74 2.26 -3.69 16.71
N SER A 75 1.28 -2.92 17.18
CA SER A 75 0.37 -3.37 18.24
C SER A 75 -0.44 -4.62 17.87
N THR A 76 -0.62 -4.90 16.57
CA THR A 76 -1.41 -6.04 16.09
C THR A 76 -0.56 -7.20 15.58
N CYS A 77 0.61 -6.92 15.02
CA CYS A 77 1.52 -7.93 14.48
C CYS A 77 2.69 -8.26 15.41
N GLY A 78 2.88 -7.48 16.47
CA GLY A 78 3.98 -7.60 17.44
C GLY A 78 5.33 -7.07 16.96
N VAL A 79 5.42 -6.59 15.72
CA VAL A 79 6.66 -6.10 15.11
C VAL A 79 6.36 -5.15 13.94
N THR A 80 7.25 -4.17 13.75
CA THR A 80 7.34 -3.31 12.57
C THR A 80 8.45 -3.87 11.68
N PHE A 81 8.14 -4.21 10.43
CA PHE A 81 9.08 -4.93 9.55
C PHE A 81 9.54 -4.13 8.33
N VAL A 82 9.00 -2.92 8.17
CA VAL A 82 9.56 -1.86 7.32
C VAL A 82 9.30 -0.56 8.07
N HIS A 83 10.35 0.01 8.64
CA HIS A 83 10.24 1.23 9.43
C HIS A 83 10.07 2.45 8.52
N ASN A 84 9.31 3.45 8.98
CA ASN A 84 9.18 4.71 8.27
C ASN A 84 10.54 5.42 8.16
N GLU A 85 11.45 5.23 9.13
CA GLU A 85 12.82 5.75 9.10
C GLU A 85 13.60 5.24 7.88
N SER A 86 13.54 3.95 7.58
CA SER A 86 14.21 3.32 6.44
C SER A 86 13.63 3.83 5.12
N VAL A 87 12.31 3.99 5.06
CA VAL A 87 11.60 4.59 3.92
C VAL A 87 12.01 6.04 3.72
N ALA A 88 12.10 6.81 4.81
CA ALA A 88 12.53 8.20 4.81
C ALA A 88 13.98 8.35 4.33
N ALA A 89 14.86 7.46 4.77
CA ALA A 89 16.27 7.47 4.39
C ALA A 89 16.44 7.30 2.87
N LEU A 90 15.74 6.33 2.27
CA LEU A 90 15.77 6.13 0.82
C LEU A 90 15.17 7.32 0.07
N ALA A 91 14.01 7.81 0.51
CA ALA A 91 13.34 8.94 -0.14
C ALA A 91 14.16 10.24 -0.06
N ALA A 92 14.84 10.49 1.06
CA ALA A 92 15.69 11.67 1.22
C ALA A 92 16.92 11.66 0.31
N ARG A 93 17.46 10.46 -0.01
CA ARG A 93 18.58 10.33 -0.96
C ARG A 93 18.15 10.56 -2.41
N HIS A 94 16.91 10.20 -2.77
CA HIS A 94 16.39 10.32 -4.15
C HIS A 94 14.96 10.92 -4.16
N PRO A 95 14.79 12.19 -3.77
CA PRO A 95 13.48 12.82 -3.57
C PRO A 95 12.70 13.04 -4.88
N ASP A 96 13.38 13.01 -6.03
CA ASP A 96 12.80 13.08 -7.37
C ASP A 96 12.36 11.72 -7.92
N ARG A 97 12.63 10.63 -7.18
CA ARG A 97 12.39 9.24 -7.59
C ARG A 97 11.41 8.50 -6.69
N PHE A 98 11.41 8.77 -5.39
CA PHE A 98 10.59 8.05 -4.41
C PHE A 98 9.56 8.95 -3.73
N ILE A 99 8.34 8.44 -3.60
CA ILE A 99 7.24 9.10 -2.88
C ILE A 99 6.94 8.28 -1.62
N PRO A 100 7.40 8.72 -0.44
CA PRO A 100 7.22 7.97 0.79
C PRO A 100 5.79 8.10 1.35
N PHE A 101 5.18 6.96 1.65
CA PHE A 101 3.91 6.82 2.36
C PHE A 101 4.14 6.16 3.72
N ALA A 102 3.51 6.70 4.76
CA ALA A 102 3.77 6.28 6.12
C ALA A 102 2.97 5.00 6.41
N GLY A 103 3.59 4.01 7.05
CA GLY A 103 2.84 3.05 7.85
C GLY A 103 2.39 3.71 9.15
N ALA A 104 1.29 3.24 9.75
CA ALA A 104 0.86 3.74 11.05
C ALA A 104 0.18 2.65 11.89
N ASP A 105 0.55 2.61 13.17
CA ASP A 105 -0.11 1.74 14.13
C ASP A 105 -1.44 2.37 14.59
N VAL A 106 -2.51 2.02 13.89
CA VAL A 106 -3.87 2.53 14.17
C VAL A 106 -4.33 2.23 15.60
N MET A 107 -3.78 1.21 16.25
CA MET A 107 -4.17 0.83 17.61
C MET A 107 -3.44 1.63 18.70
N SER A 108 -2.41 2.41 18.34
CA SER A 108 -1.62 3.24 19.26
C SER A 108 -2.31 4.56 19.69
N GLY A 109 -3.53 4.80 19.21
CA GLY A 109 -4.33 5.98 19.57
C GLY A 109 -3.67 7.29 19.12
N THR A 110 -3.71 8.31 19.99
CA THR A 110 -3.16 9.65 19.69
C THR A 110 -1.68 9.62 19.34
N SER A 111 -0.89 8.72 19.95
CA SER A 111 0.55 8.65 19.68
C SER A 111 0.87 8.30 18.22
N GLY A 112 0.06 7.47 17.56
CA GLY A 112 0.23 7.17 16.14
C GLY A 112 -0.26 8.28 15.23
N LEU A 113 -1.23 9.09 15.66
CA LEU A 113 -1.66 10.30 14.94
C LEU A 113 -0.56 11.37 14.96
N ASP A 114 0.07 11.59 16.12
CA ASP A 114 1.18 12.54 16.28
C ASP A 114 2.38 12.10 15.43
N GLN A 115 2.67 10.80 15.40
CA GLN A 115 3.71 10.25 14.54
C GLN A 115 3.38 10.42 13.06
N LEU A 116 2.14 10.14 12.62
CA LEU A 116 1.72 10.38 11.25
C LEU A 116 1.92 11.85 10.87
N GLU A 117 1.51 12.79 11.72
CA GLU A 117 1.70 14.21 11.47
C GLU A 117 3.19 14.55 11.30
N HIS A 118 4.05 14.09 12.21
CA HIS A 118 5.50 14.26 12.11
C HIS A 118 6.07 13.72 10.78
N TRP A 119 5.66 12.52 10.34
CA TRP A 119 6.14 11.96 9.08
C TRP A 119 5.80 12.86 7.89
N ILE A 120 4.61 13.45 7.90
CA ILE A 120 4.11 14.28 6.80
C ILE A 120 4.72 15.68 6.83
N THR A 121 4.73 16.35 7.99
CA THR A 121 5.18 17.76 8.10
C THR A 121 6.70 17.88 8.09
N ASP A 122 7.41 16.97 8.75
CA ASP A 122 8.83 17.16 9.06
C ASP A 122 9.73 16.25 8.21
N ARG A 123 9.21 15.13 7.72
CA ARG A 123 9.99 14.08 7.04
C ARG A 123 9.64 13.90 5.56
N GLY A 124 8.72 14.72 5.04
CA GLY A 124 8.39 14.78 3.62
C GLY A 124 7.53 13.63 3.10
N PHE A 125 6.86 12.88 3.98
CA PHE A 125 5.89 11.88 3.57
C PHE A 125 4.69 12.52 2.88
N ARG A 126 4.14 11.81 1.90
CA ARG A 126 3.12 12.34 0.99
C ARG A 126 1.79 11.58 1.05
N GLY A 127 1.64 10.68 2.02
CA GLY A 127 0.44 9.89 2.19
C GLY A 127 0.55 8.88 3.33
N LEU A 128 -0.58 8.27 3.65
CA LEU A 128 -0.71 7.18 4.61
C LEU A 128 -0.95 5.86 3.87
N SER A 129 -0.40 4.74 4.37
CA SER A 129 -0.59 3.41 3.81
C SER A 129 -1.01 2.42 4.90
N LEU A 130 -2.17 1.77 4.72
CA LEU A 130 -2.77 0.89 5.72
C LEU A 130 -3.12 -0.50 5.16
N ARG A 131 -3.03 -1.52 6.03
CA ARG A 131 -3.36 -2.91 5.71
C ARG A 131 -4.40 -3.47 6.68
N PRO A 132 -5.71 -3.30 6.37
CA PRO A 132 -6.81 -3.75 7.22
C PRO A 132 -6.71 -5.21 7.70
N PHE A 133 -6.23 -6.11 6.84
CA PHE A 133 -6.08 -7.52 7.19
C PHE A 133 -5.01 -7.75 8.27
N MET A 134 -3.93 -6.97 8.29
CA MET A 134 -2.86 -7.10 9.29
C MET A 134 -3.33 -6.60 10.65
N ILE A 135 -4.03 -5.46 10.65
CA ILE A 135 -4.64 -4.86 11.84
C ILE A 135 -5.79 -5.73 12.38
N GLY A 136 -6.51 -6.41 11.48
CA GLY A 136 -7.62 -7.28 11.85
C GLY A 136 -8.98 -6.63 11.89
N ARG A 137 -9.11 -5.46 11.27
CA ARG A 137 -10.32 -4.65 11.27
C ARG A 137 -10.61 -4.21 9.84
N PRO A 138 -11.85 -4.32 9.34
CA PRO A 138 -12.17 -3.86 8.00
C PRO A 138 -11.96 -2.35 7.89
N ALA A 139 -11.69 -1.83 6.68
CA ALA A 139 -11.43 -0.40 6.47
C ALA A 139 -12.56 0.53 6.97
N SER A 140 -13.80 0.03 7.09
CA SER A 140 -14.95 0.76 7.62
C SER A 140 -15.05 0.76 9.15
N ASP A 141 -14.10 0.15 9.87
CA ASP A 141 -14.08 0.14 11.33
C ASP A 141 -13.82 1.56 11.89
N PRO A 142 -14.58 2.04 12.88
CA PRO A 142 -14.40 3.37 13.45
C PRO A 142 -13.00 3.65 14.01
N ALA A 143 -12.20 2.63 14.34
CA ALA A 143 -10.82 2.79 14.78
C ALA A 143 -9.95 3.57 13.76
N TYR A 144 -10.28 3.48 12.46
CA TYR A 144 -9.55 4.20 11.41
C TYR A 144 -9.98 5.66 11.22
N PHE A 145 -11.16 6.05 11.72
CA PHE A 145 -11.75 7.36 11.41
C PHE A 145 -10.87 8.54 11.84
N PRO A 146 -10.17 8.52 12.98
CA PRO A 146 -9.23 9.59 13.33
C PRO A 146 -8.09 9.74 12.30
N TYR A 147 -7.59 8.64 11.74
CA TYR A 147 -6.56 8.67 10.71
C TYR A 147 -7.10 9.19 9.37
N TYR A 148 -8.33 8.84 9.02
CA TYR A 148 -9.00 9.38 7.84
C TYR A 148 -9.22 10.88 7.95
N ALA A 149 -9.70 11.35 9.10
CA ALA A 149 -9.86 12.77 9.40
C ALA A 149 -8.51 13.50 9.34
N LYS A 150 -7.44 12.93 9.92
CA LYS A 150 -6.10 13.51 9.85
C LYS A 150 -5.55 13.55 8.43
N CYS A 151 -5.84 12.54 7.59
CA CYS A 151 -5.47 12.59 6.16
C CYS A 151 -6.18 13.73 5.42
N VAL A 152 -7.47 13.96 5.71
CA VAL A 152 -8.22 15.10 5.16
C VAL A 152 -7.65 16.43 5.64
N GLU A 153 -7.38 16.56 6.94
CA GLU A 153 -6.80 17.75 7.57
C GLU A 153 -5.44 18.12 6.95
N LEU A 154 -4.55 17.14 6.78
CA LEU A 154 -3.22 17.32 6.18
C LEU A 154 -3.25 17.40 4.65
N GLY A 155 -4.40 17.16 4.01
CA GLY A 155 -4.55 17.16 2.56
C GLY A 155 -3.75 16.06 1.86
N ILE A 156 -3.61 14.89 2.49
CA ILE A 156 -2.81 13.77 1.97
C ILE A 156 -3.70 12.58 1.54
N PRO A 157 -3.29 11.82 0.50
CA PRO A 157 -3.97 10.61 0.11
C PRO A 157 -3.73 9.44 1.08
N LEU A 158 -4.70 8.51 1.11
CA LEU A 158 -4.62 7.22 1.78
C LEU A 158 -4.49 6.11 0.74
N SER A 159 -3.45 5.29 0.83
CA SER A 159 -3.38 3.98 0.20
C SER A 159 -3.85 2.92 1.18
N ILE A 160 -4.79 2.07 0.77
CA ILE A 160 -5.34 1.03 1.66
C ILE A 160 -5.47 -0.30 0.93
N HIS A 161 -4.92 -1.35 1.53
CA HIS A 161 -4.99 -2.72 1.01
C HIS A 161 -6.43 -3.12 0.77
N THR A 162 -6.82 -3.24 -0.50
CA THR A 162 -8.18 -3.55 -0.92
C THR A 162 -8.15 -4.72 -1.90
N SER A 163 -7.85 -5.90 -1.38
CA SER A 163 -7.90 -7.17 -2.11
C SER A 163 -7.96 -8.33 -1.13
N ALA A 164 -8.17 -9.54 -1.65
CA ALA A 164 -7.87 -10.76 -0.93
C ALA A 164 -6.45 -10.71 -0.34
N ASN A 165 -6.29 -11.36 0.81
CA ASN A 165 -5.01 -11.57 1.45
C ASN A 165 -4.73 -13.07 1.55
N TRP A 166 -3.45 -13.42 1.58
CA TRP A 166 -3.00 -14.81 1.59
C TRP A 166 -2.60 -15.30 2.99
N THR A 167 -2.93 -14.54 4.03
CA THR A 167 -2.75 -15.01 5.40
C THR A 167 -3.73 -16.16 5.66
N ARG A 168 -3.39 -17.05 6.59
CA ARG A 168 -4.25 -18.18 6.98
C ARG A 168 -5.03 -17.90 8.27
N THR A 169 -4.80 -16.74 8.87
CA THR A 169 -5.25 -16.31 10.20
C THR A 169 -6.30 -15.19 10.12
N ARG A 170 -6.44 -14.54 8.96
CA ARG A 170 -7.37 -13.45 8.74
C ARG A 170 -8.24 -13.74 7.52
N PRO A 171 -9.55 -13.46 7.57
CA PRO A 171 -10.41 -13.64 6.41
C PRO A 171 -10.05 -12.62 5.31
N SER A 172 -10.17 -13.03 4.05
CA SER A 172 -9.99 -12.12 2.91
C SER A 172 -10.98 -10.95 2.94
N GLU A 173 -12.15 -11.15 3.56
CA GLU A 173 -13.21 -10.16 3.72
C GLU A 173 -12.73 -8.80 4.25
N LEU A 174 -11.69 -8.76 5.09
CA LEU A 174 -11.14 -7.51 5.62
C LEU A 174 -10.62 -6.54 4.53
N GLY A 175 -10.24 -7.08 3.36
CA GLY A 175 -9.81 -6.30 2.19
C GLY A 175 -10.90 -6.14 1.12
N HIS A 176 -12.16 -6.49 1.41
CA HIS A 176 -13.24 -6.37 0.43
C HIS A 176 -13.54 -4.90 0.11
N PRO A 177 -13.68 -4.51 -1.19
CA PRO A 177 -13.98 -3.15 -1.60
C PRO A 177 -15.21 -2.50 -0.95
N ARG A 178 -16.22 -3.27 -0.51
CA ARG A 178 -17.42 -2.72 0.14
C ARG A 178 -17.11 -1.87 1.37
N HIS A 179 -15.99 -2.14 2.05
CA HIS A 179 -15.54 -1.33 3.17
C HIS A 179 -15.08 0.06 2.73
N ILE A 180 -14.54 0.18 1.51
CA ILE A 180 -14.17 1.47 0.92
C ILE A 180 -15.40 2.25 0.49
N ASP A 181 -16.48 1.59 0.05
CA ASP A 181 -17.74 2.27 -0.27
C ASP A 181 -18.30 3.04 0.94
N ASP A 182 -18.32 2.43 2.14
CA ASP A 182 -18.75 3.10 3.37
C ASP A 182 -17.81 4.25 3.76
N VAL A 183 -16.49 4.05 3.65
CA VAL A 183 -15.50 5.10 3.96
C VAL A 183 -15.65 6.29 3.01
N ALA A 184 -15.76 6.06 1.70
CA ALA A 184 -15.90 7.12 0.71
C ALA A 184 -17.20 7.92 0.88
N CYS A 185 -18.29 7.29 1.35
CA CYS A 185 -19.53 8.00 1.70
C CYS A 185 -19.34 8.94 2.91
N ARG A 186 -18.52 8.55 3.89
CA ARG A 186 -18.30 9.30 5.14
C ARG A 186 -17.26 10.40 5.00
N PHE A 187 -16.23 10.15 4.19
CA PHE A 187 -15.10 11.05 3.97
C PHE A 187 -14.97 11.37 2.47
N PRO A 188 -15.93 12.09 1.87
CA PRO A 188 -15.91 12.42 0.44
C PRO A 188 -14.70 13.29 0.03
N GLU A 189 -14.06 13.97 0.99
CA GLU A 189 -12.84 14.76 0.80
C GLU A 189 -11.56 13.91 0.78
N LEU A 190 -11.59 12.70 1.34
CA LEU A 190 -10.41 11.84 1.44
C LEU A 190 -10.08 11.23 0.08
N THR A 191 -8.86 11.44 -0.42
CA THR A 191 -8.38 10.73 -1.61
C THR A 191 -7.96 9.31 -1.23
N ILE A 192 -8.61 8.30 -1.80
CA ILE A 192 -8.40 6.88 -1.47
C ILE A 192 -7.82 6.13 -2.66
N LEU A 193 -6.70 5.44 -2.46
CA LEU A 193 -6.10 4.50 -3.39
C LEU A 193 -6.41 3.07 -2.94
N MET A 194 -7.27 2.37 -3.68
CA MET A 194 -7.56 0.95 -3.46
C MET A 194 -6.40 0.11 -4.01
N SER A 195 -5.45 -0.22 -3.13
CA SER A 195 -4.30 -1.07 -3.47
C SER A 195 -4.76 -2.44 -3.94
N HIS A 196 -4.19 -2.89 -5.05
CA HIS A 196 -4.50 -4.17 -5.73
C HIS A 196 -5.88 -4.24 -6.40
N ALA A 197 -6.53 -3.09 -6.61
CA ALA A 197 -7.74 -2.89 -7.40
C ALA A 197 -8.88 -3.90 -7.11
N GLY A 198 -9.05 -4.27 -5.84
CA GLY A 198 -10.15 -5.11 -5.39
C GLY A 198 -9.96 -6.59 -5.62
N TYR A 199 -8.85 -7.09 -6.19
CA TYR A 199 -8.76 -8.50 -6.60
C TYR A 199 -9.16 -9.48 -5.48
N PRO A 200 -10.05 -10.46 -5.70
CA PRO A 200 -10.73 -10.81 -6.96
C PRO A 200 -12.04 -10.03 -7.22
N TRP A 201 -12.51 -9.21 -6.28
CA TRP A 201 -13.70 -8.34 -6.38
C TRP A 201 -13.47 -7.10 -7.25
N VAL A 202 -12.86 -7.29 -8.41
CA VAL A 202 -12.44 -6.19 -9.31
C VAL A 202 -13.65 -5.39 -9.80
N LEU A 203 -14.78 -6.06 -10.09
CA LEU A 203 -15.99 -5.38 -10.53
C LEU A 203 -16.58 -4.47 -9.45
N ASP A 204 -16.55 -4.91 -8.19
CA ASP A 204 -17.01 -4.11 -7.06
C ASP A 204 -16.11 -2.87 -6.89
N ALA A 205 -14.79 -3.05 -7.01
CA ALA A 205 -13.83 -1.96 -6.95
C ALA A 205 -14.04 -0.95 -8.09
N CYS A 206 -14.28 -1.43 -9.33
CA CYS A 206 -14.63 -0.58 -10.47
C CYS A 206 -15.93 0.19 -10.25
N LEU A 207 -16.97 -0.46 -9.71
CA LEU A 207 -18.24 0.19 -9.38
C LEU A 207 -18.03 1.31 -8.37
N ILE A 208 -17.26 1.05 -7.30
CA ILE A 208 -17.00 2.02 -6.24
C ILE A 208 -16.17 3.19 -6.75
N ALA A 209 -15.12 2.94 -7.54
CA ALA A 209 -14.31 3.99 -8.16
C ALA A 209 -15.09 4.81 -9.20
N TRP A 210 -16.10 4.22 -9.85
CA TRP A 210 -17.03 4.97 -10.72
C TRP A 210 -17.98 5.83 -9.87
N LYS A 211 -18.54 5.26 -8.79
CA LYS A 211 -19.49 5.93 -7.90
C LYS A 211 -18.86 7.14 -7.18
N HIS A 212 -17.62 7.02 -6.73
CA HIS A 212 -16.96 8.01 -5.86
C HIS A 212 -15.79 8.70 -6.55
N PRO A 213 -15.82 10.03 -6.76
CA PRO A 213 -14.79 10.75 -7.51
C PRO A 213 -13.43 10.82 -6.79
N ASN A 214 -13.41 10.58 -5.48
CA ASN A 214 -12.24 10.57 -4.61
C ASN A 214 -11.60 9.18 -4.46
N VAL A 215 -12.12 8.15 -5.15
CA VAL A 215 -11.61 6.77 -5.08
C VAL A 215 -10.89 6.38 -6.37
N TYR A 216 -9.70 5.80 -6.22
CA TYR A 216 -8.80 5.44 -7.33
C TYR A 216 -8.37 3.98 -7.23
N LEU A 217 -8.20 3.32 -8.38
CA LEU A 217 -7.69 1.95 -8.49
C LEU A 217 -6.17 1.95 -8.61
N GLU A 218 -5.48 1.26 -7.71
CA GLU A 218 -4.05 1.00 -7.79
C GLU A 218 -3.86 -0.48 -8.22
N LEU A 219 -3.14 -0.70 -9.33
CA LEU A 219 -3.10 -1.99 -10.04
C LEU A 219 -1.90 -2.87 -9.67
N GLY A 220 -1.12 -2.47 -8.67
CA GLY A 220 0.07 -3.17 -8.22
C GLY A 220 -0.21 -4.61 -7.80
N ALA A 221 0.83 -5.43 -7.84
CA ALA A 221 0.82 -6.87 -7.54
C ALA A 221 0.06 -7.79 -8.52
N HIS A 222 -0.79 -7.27 -9.41
CA HIS A 222 -1.51 -8.08 -10.40
C HIS A 222 -1.26 -7.59 -11.83
N ARG A 223 -1.06 -8.54 -12.77
CA ARG A 223 -0.95 -8.20 -14.19
C ARG A 223 -2.32 -7.75 -14.72
N PRO A 224 -2.38 -6.75 -15.63
CA PRO A 224 -3.63 -6.26 -16.21
C PRO A 224 -4.57 -7.35 -16.75
N ARG A 225 -4.00 -8.43 -17.30
CA ARG A 225 -4.75 -9.60 -17.81
C ARG A 225 -5.65 -10.28 -16.77
N TYR A 226 -5.39 -10.11 -15.48
CA TYR A 226 -6.18 -10.72 -14.40
C TYR A 226 -7.32 -9.81 -13.92
N PHE A 227 -7.36 -8.57 -14.38
CA PHE A 227 -8.45 -7.62 -14.12
C PHE A 227 -9.50 -7.58 -15.23
N ALA A 228 -9.16 -8.10 -16.42
CA ALA A 228 -10.05 -8.19 -17.56
C ALA A 228 -10.52 -9.64 -17.77
N ALA A 229 -11.81 -9.90 -17.60
CA ALA A 229 -12.41 -11.11 -18.19
C ALA A 229 -12.62 -10.87 -19.70
N PRO A 230 -12.31 -11.83 -20.58
CA PRO A 230 -12.72 -11.75 -21.97
C PRO A 230 -14.22 -12.10 -22.04
N GLU A 231 -15.10 -11.12 -22.21
CA GLU A 231 -16.51 -11.37 -22.51
C GLU A 231 -16.93 -10.61 -23.78
N PRO A 232 -17.41 -11.30 -24.83
CA PRO A 232 -18.02 -10.68 -26.00
C PRO A 232 -19.43 -10.21 -25.62
N GLY A 233 -19.59 -8.91 -25.35
CA GLY A 233 -20.91 -8.25 -25.30
C GLY A 233 -21.39 -7.69 -23.95
N GLY A 234 -20.56 -7.65 -22.91
CA GLY A 234 -20.93 -7.08 -21.61
C GLY A 234 -20.46 -5.63 -21.42
N MET A 235 -21.39 -4.73 -21.09
CA MET A 235 -21.25 -3.27 -20.91
C MET A 235 -20.34 -2.81 -19.73
N LEU A 236 -19.46 -3.68 -19.23
CA LEU A 236 -18.54 -3.43 -18.11
C LEU A 236 -17.12 -3.92 -18.45
N SER A 237 -16.60 -3.57 -19.63
CA SER A 237 -15.15 -3.45 -19.74
C SER A 237 -14.72 -2.31 -18.80
N CYS A 238 -13.65 -2.48 -18.04
CA CYS A 238 -13.01 -1.39 -17.29
C CYS A 238 -12.49 -0.38 -18.31
N ASP A 239 -13.39 0.48 -18.78
CA ASP A 239 -13.12 1.42 -19.84
C ASP A 239 -12.18 2.46 -19.25
N SER A 240 -10.96 2.47 -19.76
CA SER A 240 -9.85 3.27 -19.24
C SER A 240 -10.12 4.77 -19.18
N ALA A 241 -11.22 5.21 -19.79
CA ALA A 241 -11.71 6.59 -19.79
C ALA A 241 -12.47 7.00 -18.51
N ARG A 242 -12.97 6.06 -17.69
CA ARG A 242 -13.82 6.39 -16.52
C ARG A 242 -13.33 5.83 -15.19
N ALA A 243 -12.65 4.69 -15.19
CA ALA A 243 -11.95 4.20 -14.00
C ALA A 243 -10.68 5.03 -13.78
N ARG A 244 -10.57 5.70 -12.62
CA ARG A 244 -9.40 6.51 -12.30
C ARG A 244 -8.29 5.60 -11.77
N PHE A 245 -7.21 5.46 -12.55
CA PHE A 245 -6.05 4.66 -12.14
C PHE A 245 -5.02 5.53 -11.41
N ALA A 246 -4.53 5.04 -10.27
CA ALA A 246 -3.53 5.72 -9.45
C ALA A 246 -2.15 5.81 -10.12
N THR A 247 -1.90 5.04 -11.19
CA THR A 247 -0.66 5.12 -11.98
C THR A 247 -0.43 6.49 -12.63
N LYS A 248 -1.43 7.39 -12.62
CA LYS A 248 -1.35 8.76 -13.15
C LYS A 248 -1.44 9.88 -12.10
N LEU A 249 -1.50 9.59 -10.79
CA LEU A 249 -1.87 10.59 -9.77
C LEU A 249 -0.76 11.56 -9.33
N PHE A 250 0.50 11.33 -9.66
CA PHE A 250 1.62 12.15 -9.15
C PHE A 250 2.19 13.14 -10.17
N THR A 251 1.32 13.84 -10.89
CA THR A 251 1.67 15.13 -11.52
C THR A 251 1.23 16.23 -10.56
N ALA A 252 2.15 16.73 -9.73
CA ALA A 252 1.89 17.93 -8.94
C ALA A 252 1.56 19.11 -9.87
N PRO A 253 0.64 20.03 -9.50
CA PRO A 253 0.54 21.30 -10.18
C PRO A 253 1.83 22.09 -9.93
N ALA A 254 2.48 22.55 -11.00
CA ALA A 254 3.52 23.55 -10.89
C ALA A 254 2.88 24.82 -10.31
N HIS A 255 3.23 25.18 -9.08
CA HIS A 255 2.92 26.50 -8.56
C HIS A 255 4.03 27.46 -8.98
N SER A 256 3.59 28.45 -9.79
CA SER A 256 4.22 29.71 -10.23
C SER A 256 5.64 29.65 -10.82
#